data_AF-A0A1Y3B5L3-F1
#
_entry.id   AF-A0A1Y3B5L3-F1
#
_cell.length_a   1.000
_cell.length_b   1.000
_cell.length_c   1.000
_cell.angle_alpha   90.00
_cell.angle_beta   90.00
_cell.angle_gamma   90.00
#
_symmetry.space_group_name_H-M   'P 1'
#
loop_
_entity.id
_entity.type
_entity.pdbx_description
1 polymer ?
#
loop_
_entity_poly.entity_id
_entity_poly.type
_entity_poly.pdbx_seq_one_letter_code
_entity_poly.pdbx_strand_id
1 'polypeptide(L)'
;INNTLQNSELALRISSRNNLPGADDLFIKKFNNLFSTGQYIEAAKVAATAPQGILRTYETIQRFQQTPAQPNQSSPLLHYFGILLDQGKLNRYESLELCRPVLQQQRKQLLEKWLKDDKLECSEELGDLVKPVDPTLALSVYLRANVPVKVVQSFAETGQFKKIFLYAKKVGFQPDYLSLLRHIIRTNPDKATEFAQAIVSEEENLCDINQMVDAFMESNL
;
A
#
# COMPACT_ATOMS: atom_id res chain seq x y z
N ILE A 1 38.47 -4.99 17.43
CA ILE A 1 38.00 -6.35 17.07
C ILE A 1 37.97 -6.56 15.54
N ASN A 2 37.72 -5.53 14.73
CA ASN A 2 37.73 -5.63 13.24
C ASN A 2 39.11 -5.80 12.57
N ASN A 3 40.23 -5.71 13.30
CA ASN A 3 41.57 -5.69 12.69
C ASN A 3 42.43 -6.94 12.97
N THR A 4 41.95 -7.90 13.77
CA THR A 4 42.78 -9.05 14.21
C THR A 4 42.21 -10.42 13.85
N LEU A 5 40.95 -10.52 13.43
CA LEU A 5 40.35 -11.78 13.00
C LEU A 5 39.62 -11.54 11.68
N GLN A 6 40.28 -11.84 10.55
CA GLN A 6 39.71 -11.86 9.19
C GLN A 6 38.63 -12.95 9.04
N ASN A 7 37.69 -13.05 9.98
CA ASN A 7 36.67 -14.07 10.02
C ASN A 7 35.30 -13.39 9.92
N SER A 8 35.04 -12.85 8.73
CA SER A 8 33.81 -12.15 8.35
C SER A 8 32.56 -12.99 8.58
N GLU A 9 32.66 -14.32 8.49
CA GLU A 9 31.55 -15.25 8.71
C GLU A 9 31.22 -15.46 10.19
N LEU A 10 32.23 -15.54 11.05
CA LEU A 10 32.05 -15.55 12.52
C LEU A 10 31.54 -14.21 13.03
N ALA A 11 32.04 -13.09 12.47
CA ALA A 11 31.52 -11.76 12.76
C ALA A 11 30.03 -11.64 12.39
N LEU A 12 29.62 -12.11 11.20
CA LEU A 12 28.22 -12.12 10.79
C LEU A 12 27.33 -12.95 11.74
N ARG A 13 27.75 -14.17 12.13
CA ARG A 13 26.96 -15.01 13.04
C ARG A 13 26.82 -14.42 14.44
N ILE A 14 27.90 -13.85 15.00
CA ILE A 14 27.87 -13.23 16.33
C ILE A 14 27.05 -11.95 16.30
N SER A 15 27.18 -11.15 15.24
CA SER A 15 26.45 -9.90 15.08
C SER A 15 24.96 -10.08 14.86
N SER A 16 24.54 -11.01 13.99
CA SER A 16 23.12 -11.34 13.81
C SER A 16 22.48 -11.87 15.09
N ARG A 17 23.24 -12.56 15.95
CA ARG A 17 22.74 -13.05 17.24
C ARG A 17 22.68 -11.99 18.33
N ASN A 18 23.50 -10.94 18.28
CA ASN A 18 23.67 -9.99 19.38
C ASN A 18 23.30 -8.54 19.02
N ASN A 19 22.80 -8.25 17.80
CA ASN A 19 22.48 -6.90 17.33
C ASN A 19 23.62 -5.88 17.62
N LEU A 20 24.87 -6.29 17.37
CA LEU A 20 26.04 -5.47 17.69
C LEU A 20 26.27 -4.39 16.60
N PRO A 21 26.49 -3.12 16.99
CA PRO A 21 26.78 -2.04 16.05
C PRO A 21 28.11 -2.30 15.32
N GLY A 22 28.11 -2.18 13.98
CA GLY A 22 29.27 -2.45 13.12
C GLY A 22 29.16 -3.70 12.23
N ALA A 23 28.10 -4.48 12.38
CA ALA A 23 27.74 -5.56 11.46
C ALA A 23 27.14 -5.05 10.15
N ASP A 24 26.58 -3.85 10.20
CA ASP A 24 25.82 -3.17 9.17
C ASP A 24 26.65 -3.03 7.89
N ASP A 25 27.91 -2.61 8.04
CA ASP A 25 28.86 -2.43 6.94
C ASP A 25 29.27 -3.77 6.29
N LEU A 26 29.30 -4.87 7.07
CA LEU A 26 29.56 -6.21 6.54
C LEU A 26 28.40 -6.72 5.67
N PHE A 27 27.15 -6.45 6.07
CA PHE A 27 25.97 -6.79 5.26
C PHE A 27 25.95 -6.00 3.95
N ILE A 28 26.24 -4.70 3.99
CA ILE A 28 26.33 -3.85 2.79
C ILE A 28 27.44 -4.35 1.85
N LYS A 29 28.63 -4.65 2.37
CA LYS A 29 29.75 -5.20 1.58
C LYS A 29 29.40 -6.55 0.95
N LYS A 30 28.76 -7.45 1.71
CA LYS A 30 28.33 -8.77 1.21
C LYS A 30 27.26 -8.61 0.13
N PHE A 31 26.30 -7.73 0.34
CA PHE A 31 25.26 -7.40 -0.65
C PHE A 31 25.90 -6.88 -1.95
N ASN A 32 26.80 -5.89 -1.86
CA ASN A 32 27.47 -5.32 -3.03
C ASN A 32 28.26 -6.37 -3.81
N ASN A 33 28.99 -7.27 -3.12
CA ASN A 33 29.74 -8.33 -3.77
C ASN A 33 28.82 -9.33 -4.50
N LEU A 34 27.73 -9.76 -3.86
CA LEU A 34 26.72 -10.63 -4.48
C LEU A 34 26.02 -9.95 -5.67
N PHE A 35 25.78 -8.66 -5.57
CA PHE A 35 25.19 -7.86 -6.64
C PHE A 35 26.14 -7.72 -7.84
N SER A 36 27.41 -7.41 -7.60
CA SER A 36 28.45 -7.32 -8.66
C SER A 36 28.75 -8.66 -9.33
N THR A 37 28.57 -9.78 -8.61
CA THR A 37 28.73 -11.13 -9.18
C THR A 37 27.48 -11.64 -9.91
N GLY A 38 26.40 -10.83 -9.97
CA GLY A 38 25.16 -11.18 -10.65
C GLY A 38 24.26 -12.16 -9.88
N GLN A 39 24.57 -12.45 -8.60
CA GLN A 39 23.80 -13.34 -7.75
C GLN A 39 22.66 -12.59 -7.04
N TYR A 40 21.69 -12.09 -7.80
CA TYR A 40 20.61 -11.25 -7.28
C TYR A 40 19.71 -11.93 -6.24
N ILE A 41 19.48 -13.24 -6.37
CA ILE A 41 18.63 -14.00 -5.44
C ILE A 41 19.31 -14.12 -4.07
N GLU A 42 20.60 -14.40 -4.04
CA GLU A 42 21.36 -14.47 -2.78
C GLU A 42 21.54 -13.08 -2.17
N ALA A 43 21.77 -12.05 -2.99
CA ALA A 43 21.78 -10.66 -2.54
C ALA A 43 20.45 -10.27 -1.88
N ALA A 44 19.33 -10.68 -2.46
CA ALA A 44 18.00 -10.48 -1.90
C ALA A 44 17.81 -11.16 -0.54
N LYS A 45 18.27 -12.41 -0.38
CA LYS A 45 18.23 -13.11 0.92
C LYS A 45 19.07 -12.39 1.98
N VAL A 46 20.25 -11.90 1.62
CA VAL A 46 21.11 -11.12 2.52
C VAL A 46 20.43 -9.82 2.93
N ALA A 47 19.78 -9.12 1.98
CA ALA A 47 19.03 -7.90 2.28
C ALA A 47 17.81 -8.14 3.18
N ALA A 48 17.12 -9.26 2.99
CA ALA A 48 15.98 -9.64 3.82
C ALA A 48 16.41 -10.03 5.25
N THR A 49 17.47 -10.84 5.38
CA THR A 49 17.99 -11.33 6.68
C THR A 49 18.80 -10.28 7.47
N ALA A 50 19.02 -9.09 6.91
CA ALA A 50 19.80 -8.05 7.56
C ALA A 50 19.11 -7.56 8.85
N PRO A 51 19.81 -7.50 9.99
CA PRO A 51 19.25 -7.00 11.24
C PRO A 51 18.78 -5.55 11.07
N GLN A 52 17.71 -5.18 11.78
CA GLN A 52 17.05 -3.87 11.71
C GLN A 52 16.60 -3.39 10.32
N GLY A 53 16.61 -4.25 9.29
CA GLY A 53 16.19 -3.85 7.95
C GLY A 53 17.11 -2.80 7.31
N ILE A 54 18.40 -2.78 7.66
CA ILE A 54 19.39 -1.81 7.16
C ILE A 54 19.47 -1.79 5.63
N LEU A 55 19.25 -2.95 4.99
CA LEU A 55 19.23 -3.09 3.54
C LEU A 55 17.83 -2.97 2.93
N ARG A 56 16.77 -2.82 3.75
CA ARG A 56 15.39 -2.57 3.30
C ARG A 56 15.16 -1.07 3.08
N THR A 57 16.01 -0.48 2.25
CA THR A 57 16.00 0.94 1.91
C THR A 57 15.58 1.17 0.47
N TYR A 58 15.18 2.41 0.17
CA TYR A 58 14.85 2.84 -1.19
C TYR A 58 16.01 2.62 -2.18
N GLU A 59 17.26 2.81 -1.73
CA GLU A 59 18.44 2.59 -2.57
C GLU A 59 18.57 1.13 -3.03
N THR A 60 18.33 0.17 -2.15
CA THR A 60 18.40 -1.26 -2.50
C THR A 60 17.35 -1.60 -3.57
N ILE A 61 16.13 -1.08 -3.42
CA ILE A 61 15.04 -1.29 -4.39
C ILE A 61 15.41 -0.67 -5.74
N GLN A 62 15.94 0.56 -5.75
CA GLN A 62 16.38 1.20 -6.99
C GLN A 62 17.47 0.40 -7.70
N ARG A 63 18.43 -0.19 -6.97
CA ARG A 63 19.45 -1.04 -7.59
C ARG A 63 18.83 -2.28 -8.26
N PHE A 64 17.89 -2.95 -7.59
CA PHE A 64 17.16 -4.08 -8.19
C PHE A 64 16.30 -3.65 -9.38
N GLN A 65 15.76 -2.43 -9.37
CA GLN A 65 14.96 -1.87 -10.47
C GLN A 65 15.81 -1.46 -11.69
N GLN A 66 17.01 -0.93 -11.47
CA GLN A 66 17.96 -0.58 -12.52
C GLN A 66 18.56 -1.81 -13.21
N THR A 67 18.45 -2.98 -12.58
CA THR A 67 18.96 -4.22 -13.15
C THR A 67 17.99 -4.73 -14.22
N PRO A 68 18.40 -4.79 -15.50
CA PRO A 68 17.53 -5.27 -16.56
C PRO A 68 17.16 -6.73 -16.32
N ALA A 69 15.87 -7.04 -16.40
CA ALA A 69 15.40 -8.43 -16.37
C ALA A 69 15.90 -9.15 -17.63
N GLN A 70 16.58 -10.29 -17.45
CA GLN A 70 16.94 -11.11 -18.61
C GLN A 70 15.66 -11.70 -19.24
N PRO A 71 15.57 -11.75 -20.58
CA PRO A 71 14.45 -12.41 -21.25
C PRO A 71 14.39 -13.87 -20.77
N ASN A 72 13.19 -14.34 -20.40
CA ASN A 72 12.89 -15.63 -19.74
C ASN A 72 13.15 -15.79 -18.23
N GLN A 73 13.74 -14.82 -17.52
CA GLN A 73 13.77 -14.86 -16.04
C GLN A 73 12.83 -13.83 -15.42
N SER A 74 12.13 -14.22 -14.36
CA SER A 74 11.37 -13.30 -13.51
C SER A 74 12.29 -12.18 -13.02
N SER A 75 11.81 -10.94 -13.05
CA SER A 75 12.61 -9.78 -12.67
C SER A 75 13.29 -9.98 -11.31
N PRO A 76 14.58 -9.64 -11.14
CA PRO A 76 15.27 -9.73 -9.86
C PRO A 76 14.52 -9.04 -8.71
N LEU A 77 13.84 -7.94 -9.01
CA LEU A 77 12.97 -7.22 -8.09
C LEU A 77 11.81 -8.07 -7.54
N LEU A 78 11.14 -8.85 -8.40
CA LEU A 78 10.06 -9.77 -7.96
C LEU A 78 10.59 -10.88 -7.04
N HIS A 79 11.79 -11.41 -7.33
CA HIS A 79 12.42 -12.39 -6.43
C HIS A 79 12.75 -11.78 -5.07
N TYR A 80 13.28 -10.55 -5.06
CA TYR A 80 13.53 -9.80 -3.83
C TYR A 80 12.26 -9.64 -3.00
N PHE A 81 11.17 -9.19 -3.61
CA PHE A 81 9.89 -9.06 -2.90
C PHE A 81 9.31 -10.41 -2.46
N GLY A 82 9.47 -11.47 -3.24
CA GLY A 82 9.05 -12.82 -2.83
C GLY A 82 9.73 -13.27 -1.54
N ILE A 83 11.04 -13.07 -1.43
CA ILE A 83 11.81 -13.40 -0.22
C ILE A 83 11.39 -12.51 0.96
N LEU A 84 11.19 -11.21 0.72
CA LEU A 84 10.72 -10.30 1.77
C LEU A 84 9.32 -10.68 2.29
N LEU A 85 8.41 -11.06 1.39
CA LEU A 85 7.06 -11.51 1.74
C LEU A 85 7.06 -12.80 2.55
N ASP A 86 8.05 -13.67 2.37
CA ASP A 86 8.22 -14.87 3.19
C ASP A 86 8.76 -14.56 4.58
N GLN A 87 9.57 -13.51 4.72
CA GLN A 87 10.13 -13.10 6.02
C GLN A 87 9.22 -12.21 6.85
N GLY A 88 8.36 -11.40 6.23
CA GLY A 88 7.44 -10.55 6.98
C GLY A 88 6.61 -9.59 6.14
N LYS A 89 6.18 -8.51 6.80
CA LYS A 89 5.38 -7.44 6.20
C LYS A 89 6.27 -6.51 5.37
N LEU A 90 5.77 -6.07 4.22
CA LEU A 90 6.38 -5.07 3.36
C LEU A 90 6.03 -3.67 3.85
N ASN A 91 6.99 -2.75 3.74
CA ASN A 91 6.79 -1.34 4.05
C ASN A 91 5.92 -0.65 2.99
N ARG A 92 5.44 0.57 3.26
CA ARG A 92 4.66 1.40 2.32
C ARG A 92 5.32 1.50 0.94
N TYR A 93 6.60 1.86 0.91
CA TYR A 93 7.36 2.04 -0.34
C TYR A 93 7.56 0.72 -1.09
N GLU A 94 7.88 -0.36 -0.37
CA GLU A 94 8.03 -1.70 -0.95
C GLU A 94 6.71 -2.20 -1.56
N SER A 95 5.60 -1.97 -0.86
CA SER A 95 4.25 -2.34 -1.31
C SER A 95 3.88 -1.59 -2.59
N LEU A 96 4.20 -0.29 -2.69
CA LEU A 96 3.99 0.50 -3.90
C LEU A 96 4.79 -0.02 -5.10
N GLU A 97 6.09 -0.23 -4.91
CA GLU A 97 6.98 -0.69 -5.98
C GLU A 97 6.66 -2.12 -6.43
N LEU A 98 6.17 -2.98 -5.53
CA LEU A 98 5.65 -4.30 -5.89
C LEU A 98 4.35 -4.21 -6.69
N CYS A 99 3.43 -3.31 -6.30
CA CYS A 99 2.11 -3.26 -6.92
C CYS A 99 2.14 -2.67 -8.33
N ARG A 100 3.04 -1.73 -8.65
CA ARG A 100 3.20 -1.16 -10.00
C ARG A 100 3.32 -2.24 -11.11
N PRO A 101 4.31 -3.15 -11.09
CA PRO A 101 4.46 -4.17 -12.13
C PRO A 101 3.34 -5.22 -12.06
N VAL A 102 2.83 -5.54 -10.87
CA VAL A 102 1.76 -6.54 -10.70
C VAL A 102 0.45 -6.05 -11.32
N LEU A 103 0.14 -4.76 -11.18
CA LEU A 103 -1.03 -4.11 -11.79
C LEU A 103 -0.86 -3.99 -13.31
N GLN A 104 0.33 -3.65 -13.81
CA GLN A 104 0.62 -3.64 -15.25
C GLN A 104 0.45 -5.03 -15.88
N GLN A 105 0.84 -6.08 -15.17
CA GLN A 105 0.65 -7.47 -15.61
C GLN A 105 -0.77 -8.02 -15.36
N GLN A 106 -1.69 -7.18 -14.85
CA GLN A 106 -3.05 -7.55 -14.44
C GLN A 106 -3.14 -8.75 -13.49
N ARG A 107 -2.11 -9.02 -12.67
CA ARG A 107 -2.07 -10.13 -11.72
C ARG A 107 -2.77 -9.78 -10.40
N LYS A 108 -4.02 -9.32 -10.46
CA LYS A 108 -4.78 -8.86 -9.29
C LYS A 108 -4.98 -9.92 -8.20
N GLN A 109 -5.01 -11.20 -8.58
CA GLN A 109 -5.12 -12.33 -7.65
C GLN A 109 -3.97 -12.39 -6.63
N LEU A 110 -2.76 -12.00 -7.02
CA LEU A 110 -1.62 -11.96 -6.11
C LEU A 110 -1.79 -10.84 -5.08
N LEU A 111 -2.27 -9.68 -5.54
CA LEU A 111 -2.53 -8.53 -4.68
C LEU A 111 -3.63 -8.84 -3.66
N GLU A 112 -4.72 -9.50 -4.08
CA GLU A 112 -5.78 -9.97 -3.19
C GLU A 112 -5.24 -10.93 -2.11
N LYS A 113 -4.39 -11.88 -2.50
CA LYS A 113 -3.76 -12.81 -1.55
C LYS A 113 -2.91 -12.06 -0.53
N TRP A 114 -2.03 -11.17 -0.99
CA TRP A 114 -1.15 -10.42 -0.09
C TRP A 114 -1.90 -9.45 0.84
N LEU A 115 -3.01 -8.86 0.37
CA LEU A 115 -3.92 -8.04 1.18
C LEU A 115 -4.68 -8.87 2.24
N LYS A 116 -5.03 -10.11 1.91
CA LYS A 116 -5.70 -11.03 2.83
C LYS A 116 -4.75 -11.54 3.91
N ASP A 117 -3.51 -11.82 3.53
CA ASP A 117 -2.44 -12.28 4.44
C ASP A 117 -1.81 -11.14 5.27
N ASP A 118 -2.31 -9.89 5.13
CA ASP A 118 -1.80 -8.67 5.79
C ASP A 118 -0.28 -8.45 5.62
N LYS A 119 0.26 -8.92 4.49
CA LYS A 119 1.69 -8.81 4.16
C LYS A 119 2.08 -7.47 3.57
N LEU A 120 1.11 -6.65 3.17
CA LEU A 120 1.33 -5.35 2.54
C LEU A 120 0.96 -4.23 3.50
N GLU A 121 1.82 -3.22 3.59
CA GLU A 121 1.46 -1.97 4.23
C GLU A 121 0.60 -1.13 3.26
N CYS A 122 -0.68 -1.02 3.59
CA CYS A 122 -1.65 -0.29 2.80
C CYS A 122 -1.47 1.22 2.99
N SER A 123 -1.48 1.96 1.89
CA SER A 123 -1.38 3.43 1.90
C SER A 123 -2.38 4.05 0.91
N GLU A 124 -2.59 5.36 1.05
CA GLU A 124 -3.43 6.13 0.12
C GLU A 124 -2.96 5.98 -1.33
N GLU A 125 -1.66 6.19 -1.57
CA GLU A 125 -1.04 6.10 -2.90
C GLU A 125 -1.25 4.71 -3.51
N LEU A 126 -1.19 3.66 -2.68
CA LEU A 126 -1.42 2.30 -3.15
C LEU A 126 -2.88 2.12 -3.58
N GLY A 127 -3.82 2.63 -2.80
CA GLY A 127 -5.24 2.60 -3.17
C GLY A 127 -5.51 3.36 -4.46
N ASP A 128 -4.91 4.54 -4.64
CA ASP A 128 -5.07 5.37 -5.84
C ASP A 128 -4.52 4.66 -7.09
N LEU A 129 -3.43 3.90 -6.94
CA LEU A 129 -2.84 3.11 -8.03
C LEU A 129 -3.72 1.91 -8.42
N VAL A 130 -4.40 1.29 -7.46
CA VAL A 130 -5.28 0.13 -7.68
C VAL A 130 -6.65 0.55 -8.21
N LYS A 131 -7.14 1.74 -7.83
CA LYS A 131 -8.45 2.29 -8.20
C LYS A 131 -8.80 2.17 -9.70
N PRO A 132 -7.94 2.57 -10.66
CA PRO A 132 -8.27 2.48 -12.09
C PRO A 132 -8.38 1.04 -12.61
N VAL A 133 -7.80 0.06 -11.91
CA VAL A 133 -7.84 -1.36 -12.31
C VAL A 133 -9.01 -2.07 -11.66
N ASP A 134 -9.20 -1.87 -10.36
CA ASP A 134 -10.29 -2.49 -9.60
C ASP A 134 -10.71 -1.60 -8.41
N PRO A 135 -11.86 -0.90 -8.50
CA PRO A 135 -12.32 -0.01 -7.44
C PRO A 135 -12.74 -0.76 -6.17
N THR A 136 -13.12 -2.04 -6.27
CA THR A 136 -13.50 -2.84 -5.10
C THR A 136 -12.28 -3.26 -4.28
N LEU A 137 -11.18 -3.57 -4.97
CA LEU A 137 -9.91 -3.85 -4.32
C LEU A 137 -9.32 -2.58 -3.69
N ALA A 138 -9.39 -1.44 -4.39
CA ALA A 138 -8.94 -0.15 -3.87
C ALA A 138 -9.66 0.23 -2.55
N LEU A 139 -10.97 0.01 -2.46
CA LEU A 139 -11.72 0.19 -1.21
C LEU A 139 -11.13 -0.64 -0.05
N SER A 140 -10.78 -1.90 -0.32
CA SER A 140 -10.16 -2.79 0.67
C SER A 140 -8.77 -2.31 1.12
N VAL A 141 -8.03 -1.65 0.22
CA VAL A 141 -6.74 -1.00 0.54
C VAL A 141 -6.98 0.24 1.41
N TYR A 142 -7.89 1.15 1.03
CA TYR A 142 -8.16 2.37 1.79
C TYR A 142 -8.67 2.10 3.21
N LEU A 143 -9.51 1.07 3.37
CA LEU A 143 -9.99 0.63 4.69
C LEU A 143 -8.84 0.20 5.61
N ARG A 144 -7.84 -0.50 5.05
CA ARG A 144 -6.62 -0.91 5.79
C ARG A 144 -5.63 0.23 5.99
N ALA A 145 -5.54 1.15 5.03
CA ALA A 145 -4.70 2.34 5.10
C ALA A 145 -5.23 3.39 6.10
N ASN A 146 -6.42 3.19 6.65
CA ASN A 146 -7.08 4.10 7.59
C ASN A 146 -7.25 5.54 7.04
N VAL A 147 -7.63 5.64 5.76
CA VAL A 147 -7.85 6.94 5.07
C VAL A 147 -9.36 7.14 4.87
N PRO A 148 -10.09 7.69 5.86
CA PRO A 148 -11.54 7.68 5.84
C PRO A 148 -12.15 8.52 4.71
N VAL A 149 -11.50 9.62 4.31
CA VAL A 149 -11.94 10.48 3.18
C VAL A 149 -12.08 9.67 1.89
N LYS A 150 -11.04 8.90 1.54
CA LYS A 150 -10.98 8.09 0.31
C LYS A 150 -11.89 6.86 0.37
N VAL A 151 -12.06 6.27 1.56
CA VAL A 151 -13.03 5.18 1.80
C VAL A 151 -14.44 5.68 1.49
N VAL A 152 -14.82 6.83 2.04
CA VAL A 152 -16.14 7.44 1.83
C VAL A 152 -16.36 7.79 0.36
N GLN A 153 -15.37 8.41 -0.31
CA GLN A 153 -15.42 8.68 -1.75
C GLN A 153 -15.60 7.38 -2.57
N SER A 154 -14.86 6.32 -2.24
CA SER A 154 -14.96 5.03 -2.93
C SER A 154 -16.33 4.36 -2.70
N PHE A 155 -16.90 4.48 -1.50
CA PHE A 155 -18.26 4.02 -1.23
C PHE A 155 -19.32 4.82 -1.99
N ALA A 156 -19.14 6.14 -2.13
CA ALA A 156 -20.02 7.00 -2.91
C ALA A 156 -19.99 6.62 -4.40
N GLU A 157 -18.80 6.41 -4.97
CA GLU A 157 -18.63 5.97 -6.37
C GLU A 157 -19.26 4.59 -6.61
N THR A 158 -19.13 3.66 -5.66
CA THR A 158 -19.74 2.33 -5.74
C THR A 158 -21.24 2.31 -5.42
N GLY A 159 -21.81 3.43 -4.95
CA GLY A 159 -23.23 3.55 -4.58
C GLY A 159 -23.62 2.83 -3.28
N GLN A 160 -22.66 2.48 -2.43
CA GLN A 160 -22.90 1.76 -1.16
C GLN A 160 -23.13 2.74 0.00
N PHE A 161 -24.13 3.60 -0.12
CA PHE A 161 -24.38 4.71 0.80
C PHE A 161 -24.58 4.29 2.26
N LYS A 162 -25.33 3.22 2.51
CA LYS A 162 -25.55 2.70 3.88
C LYS A 162 -24.24 2.37 4.61
N LYS A 163 -23.22 1.91 3.89
CA LYS A 163 -21.91 1.58 4.48
C LYS A 163 -21.09 2.81 4.83
N ILE A 164 -21.35 3.95 4.19
CA ILE A 164 -20.69 5.22 4.51
C ILE A 164 -21.00 5.62 5.95
N PHE A 165 -22.28 5.63 6.33
CA PHE A 165 -22.73 6.01 7.68
C PHE A 165 -22.22 5.02 8.74
N LEU A 166 -22.31 3.72 8.46
CA LEU A 166 -21.78 2.67 9.35
C LEU A 166 -20.27 2.84 9.58
N TYR A 167 -19.50 3.13 8.53
CA TYR A 167 -18.06 3.33 8.63
C TYR A 167 -17.73 4.64 9.37
N ALA A 168 -18.40 5.75 9.02
CA ALA A 168 -18.26 7.04 9.68
C ALA A 168 -18.49 6.94 11.20
N LYS A 169 -19.58 6.28 11.62
CA LYS A 169 -19.91 6.03 13.03
C LYS A 169 -18.89 5.14 13.73
N LYS A 170 -18.39 4.10 13.04
CA LYS A 170 -17.40 3.16 13.59
C LYS A 170 -16.03 3.80 13.82
N VAL A 171 -15.59 4.66 12.90
CA VAL A 171 -14.28 5.33 12.96
C VAL A 171 -14.36 6.66 13.71
N GLY A 172 -15.57 7.15 14.02
CA GLY A 172 -15.77 8.47 14.61
C GLY A 172 -15.39 9.61 13.66
N PHE A 173 -15.41 9.34 12.35
CA PHE A 173 -15.10 10.34 11.32
C PHE A 173 -16.40 10.95 10.80
N GLN A 174 -16.51 12.27 10.86
CA GLN A 174 -17.62 13.01 10.26
C GLN A 174 -17.19 13.54 8.89
N PRO A 175 -17.55 12.87 7.78
CA PRO A 175 -17.32 13.40 6.44
C PRO A 175 -18.19 14.64 6.20
N ASP A 176 -17.72 15.53 5.33
CA ASP A 176 -18.57 16.59 4.79
C ASP A 176 -19.56 15.98 3.78
N TYR A 177 -20.74 15.62 4.28
CA TYR A 177 -21.81 15.01 3.50
C TYR A 177 -22.32 15.93 2.39
N LEU A 178 -22.26 17.26 2.56
CA LEU A 178 -22.70 18.24 1.56
C LEU A 178 -21.75 18.29 0.37
N SER A 179 -20.44 18.37 0.64
CA SER A 179 -19.41 18.31 -0.41
C SER A 179 -19.45 16.98 -1.15
N LEU A 180 -19.71 15.87 -0.44
CA LEU A 180 -19.87 14.55 -1.06
C LEU A 180 -21.14 14.47 -1.92
N LEU A 181 -22.27 15.01 -1.44
CA LEU A 181 -23.51 15.08 -2.19
C LEU A 181 -23.32 15.88 -3.47
N ARG A 182 -22.72 17.08 -3.41
CA ARG A 182 -22.38 17.90 -4.59
C ARG A 182 -21.54 17.14 -5.60
N HIS A 183 -20.56 16.36 -5.13
CA HIS A 183 -19.76 15.51 -6.01
C HIS A 183 -20.62 14.42 -6.68
N ILE A 184 -21.46 13.72 -5.92
CA ILE A 184 -22.34 12.67 -6.46
C ILE A 184 -23.37 13.26 -7.44
N ILE A 185 -23.96 14.43 -7.16
CA ILE A 185 -24.92 15.07 -8.07
C ILE A 185 -24.28 15.30 -9.45
N ARG A 186 -23.04 15.80 -9.48
CA ARG A 186 -22.31 16.04 -10.74
C ARG A 186 -21.93 14.76 -11.48
N THR A 187 -21.65 13.67 -10.76
CA THR A 187 -21.16 12.42 -11.37
C THR A 187 -22.30 11.46 -11.72
N ASN A 188 -23.33 11.36 -10.86
CA ASN A 188 -24.48 10.46 -10.97
C ASN A 188 -25.70 11.06 -10.24
N PRO A 189 -26.54 11.86 -10.93
CA PRO A 189 -27.67 12.55 -10.31
C PRO A 189 -28.73 11.58 -9.75
N ASP A 190 -28.97 10.44 -10.42
CA ASP A 190 -29.94 9.43 -9.95
C ASP A 190 -29.60 8.92 -8.55
N LYS A 191 -28.33 8.56 -8.33
CA LYS A 191 -27.83 8.07 -7.04
C LYS A 191 -27.72 9.17 -5.99
N ALA A 192 -27.64 10.44 -6.39
CA ALA A 192 -27.60 11.55 -5.46
C ALA A 192 -28.90 11.65 -4.66
N THR A 193 -30.05 11.38 -5.29
CA THR A 193 -31.35 11.39 -4.59
C THR A 193 -31.43 10.28 -3.54
N GLU A 194 -30.97 9.07 -3.85
CA GLU A 194 -30.86 7.97 -2.89
C GLU A 194 -29.92 8.31 -1.73
N PHE A 195 -28.80 8.98 -2.02
CA PHE A 195 -27.87 9.41 -0.99
C PHE A 195 -28.46 10.48 -0.08
N ALA A 196 -29.12 11.49 -0.63
CA ALA A 196 -29.80 12.54 0.14
C ALA A 196 -30.92 11.95 1.02
N GLN A 197 -31.73 11.04 0.48
CA GLN A 197 -32.73 10.32 1.27
C GLN A 197 -32.09 9.51 2.40
N ALA A 198 -30.95 8.87 2.15
CA ALA A 198 -30.22 8.12 3.17
C ALA A 198 -29.65 9.04 4.26
N ILE A 199 -29.18 10.25 3.93
CA ILE A 199 -28.71 11.21 4.94
C ILE A 199 -29.89 11.70 5.82
N VAL A 200 -31.04 12.00 5.22
CA VAL A 200 -32.24 12.47 5.94
C VAL A 200 -32.86 11.37 6.81
N SER A 201 -32.73 10.10 6.38
CA SER A 201 -33.25 8.95 7.14
C SER A 201 -32.41 8.62 8.37
N GLU A 202 -31.19 9.13 8.47
CA GLU A 202 -30.29 8.82 9.57
C GLU A 202 -30.53 9.74 10.77
N GLU A 203 -30.61 9.15 11.96
CA GLU A 203 -30.96 9.85 13.20
C GLU A 203 -29.81 10.74 13.70
N GLU A 204 -29.81 12.00 13.27
CA GLU A 204 -29.28 13.23 13.88
C GLU A 204 -28.75 14.14 12.77
N ASN A 205 -29.53 15.15 12.32
CA ASN A 205 -29.13 16.35 11.56
C ASN A 205 -27.71 16.33 10.94
N LEU A 206 -27.41 15.32 10.11
CA LEU A 206 -26.06 15.13 9.56
C LEU A 206 -25.74 16.24 8.54
N CYS A 207 -26.78 16.88 8.01
CA CYS A 207 -26.71 18.02 7.12
C CYS A 207 -28.05 18.76 7.14
N ASP A 208 -28.01 20.08 6.93
CA ASP A 208 -29.22 20.90 6.77
C ASP A 208 -29.93 20.56 5.44
N ILE A 209 -31.23 20.30 5.50
CA ILE A 209 -32.07 19.99 4.35
C ILE A 209 -32.03 21.14 3.34
N ASN A 210 -31.99 22.40 3.80
CA ASN A 210 -31.96 23.56 2.93
C ASN A 210 -30.66 23.58 2.11
N GLN A 211 -29.52 23.27 2.73
CA GLN A 211 -28.24 23.20 2.03
C GLN A 211 -28.18 22.06 1.00
N MET A 212 -28.85 20.93 1.28
CA MET A 212 -28.98 19.85 0.30
C MET A 212 -29.82 20.26 -0.89
N VAL A 213 -30.98 20.89 -0.64
CA VAL A 213 -31.85 21.39 -1.71
C VAL A 213 -31.11 22.44 -2.54
N ASP A 214 -30.41 23.38 -1.89
CA ASP A 214 -29.56 24.36 -2.56
C ASP A 214 -28.48 23.67 -3.41
N ALA A 215 -27.84 22.60 -2.93
CA ALA A 215 -26.86 21.85 -3.73
C ALA A 215 -27.47 21.15 -4.95
N PHE A 216 -28.71 20.64 -4.86
CA PHE A 216 -29.45 20.12 -6.02
C PHE A 216 -29.84 21.25 -6.99
N MET A 217 -30.23 22.41 -6.46
CA MET A 217 -30.61 23.59 -7.25
C MET A 217 -29.39 24.25 -7.92
N GLU A 218 -28.23 24.29 -7.27
CA GLU A 218 -26.94 24.75 -7.82
C GLU A 218 -26.49 23.88 -8.99
N SER A 219 -26.83 22.59 -8.97
CA SER A 219 -26.50 21.66 -10.05
C SER A 219 -27.56 21.59 -11.14
N ASN A 220 -28.73 22.21 -10.97
CA ASN A 220 -29.74 22.37 -12.01
C ASN A 220 -29.31 23.46 -12.99
N LEU A 221 -28.86 23.01 -14.15
CA LEU A 221 -29.21 23.57 -15.45
C LEU A 221 -30.32 22.70 -16.04
#